data_AF-A0A6I6CAZ3-F1
#
_entry.id   AF-A0A6I6CAZ3-F1
#
_cell.length_a   1.000
_cell.length_b   1.000
_cell.length_c   1.000
_cell.angle_alpha   90.00
_cell.angle_beta   90.00
_cell.angle_gamma   90.00
#
_symmetry.space_group_name_H-M   'P 1'
#
loop_
_entity.id
_entity.type
_entity.pdbx_description
1 polymer ?
#
loop_
_entity_poly.entity_id
_entity_poly.type
_entity_poly.pdbx_seq_one_letter_code
_entity_poly.pdbx_strand_id
1 'polypeptide(L)'
;MNKIDLNDKDHIWNWIGAKMIQNFGNYYNIKTSTQELYDCLYDEEFEDESINEDFEPQIINAGKAWSYIKNFLTTVYINEKNIDEKIDNLTMLDLSEVYRMLDPKKKYISLFQGDTIESIDFLEYFKKMCSRILEKLDNDVVIEELALWNLKLVVDKKLGEYTEFLSLMVINGLLIFKNIPPMCFAKKDWEFENMTKIYNQLIAEITNLPFSQWTSNLNFKYYLKLWMHNSEFLLDKNFSQKSI
;
A
#
# COMPACT_ATOMS: atom_id res chain seq x y z
N MET A 1 20.22 4.77 15.89
CA MET A 1 19.02 4.04 15.41
C MET A 1 18.13 3.78 16.61
N ASN A 2 17.08 4.58 16.78
CA ASN A 2 16.07 4.35 17.82
C ASN A 2 15.23 3.15 17.39
N LYS A 3 15.17 2.13 18.25
CA LYS A 3 14.26 1.00 18.06
C LYS A 3 12.83 1.53 18.25
N ILE A 4 12.03 1.45 17.19
CA ILE A 4 10.58 1.69 17.28
C ILE A 4 10.01 0.65 18.24
N ASP A 5 9.34 1.12 19.29
CA ASP A 5 8.67 0.27 20.28
C ASP A 5 7.54 -0.49 19.57
N LEU A 6 7.53 -1.82 19.69
CA LEU A 6 6.65 -2.70 18.92
C LEU A 6 5.16 -2.48 19.25
N ASN A 7 4.83 -1.89 20.40
CA ASN A 7 3.48 -1.45 20.76
C ASN A 7 2.97 -0.25 19.92
N ASP A 8 3.83 0.43 19.18
CA ASP A 8 3.45 1.53 18.27
C ASP A 8 3.02 1.01 16.88
N LYS A 9 3.44 -0.21 16.49
CA LYS A 9 3.15 -0.73 15.16
C LYS A 9 1.67 -0.94 14.90
N ASP A 10 0.92 -1.46 15.87
CA ASP A 10 -0.53 -1.65 15.71
C ASP A 10 -1.25 -0.32 15.55
N HIS A 11 -0.86 0.71 16.31
CA HIS A 11 -1.37 2.06 16.12
C HIS A 11 -1.08 2.58 14.70
N ILE A 12 0.16 2.40 14.21
CA ILE A 12 0.54 2.80 12.84
C ILE A 12 -0.30 2.04 11.80
N TRP A 13 -0.45 0.73 11.93
CA TRP A 13 -1.28 -0.10 11.05
C TRP A 13 -2.72 0.43 10.99
N ASN A 14 -3.33 0.67 12.13
CA ASN A 14 -4.73 1.09 12.22
C ASN A 14 -4.91 2.51 11.70
N TRP A 15 -3.99 3.42 12.03
CA TRP A 15 -4.03 4.80 11.56
C TRP A 15 -3.86 4.93 10.05
N ILE A 16 -2.86 4.24 9.48
CA ILE A 16 -2.60 4.26 8.04
C ILE A 16 -3.72 3.57 7.28
N GLY A 17 -4.21 2.43 7.79
CA GLY A 17 -5.39 1.76 7.27
C GLY A 17 -6.61 2.68 7.21
N ALA A 18 -6.95 3.31 8.33
CA ALA A 18 -8.08 4.23 8.43
C ALA A 18 -7.97 5.39 7.43
N LYS A 19 -6.78 5.96 7.25
CA LYS A 19 -6.55 7.03 6.26
C LYS A 19 -6.71 6.54 4.81
N MET A 20 -6.18 5.37 4.48
CA MET A 20 -6.33 4.80 3.14
C MET A 20 -7.79 4.44 2.84
N ILE A 21 -8.48 3.79 3.77
CA ILE A 21 -9.88 3.41 3.62
C ILE A 21 -10.76 4.65 3.51
N GLN A 22 -10.51 5.71 4.28
CA GLN A 22 -11.21 6.98 4.14
C GLN A 22 -10.99 7.61 2.75
N ASN A 23 -9.75 7.60 2.26
CA ASN A 23 -9.42 8.13 0.92
C ASN A 23 -10.11 7.33 -0.19
N PHE A 24 -10.19 6.01 -0.05
CA PHE A 24 -10.95 5.12 -0.94
C PHE A 24 -12.45 5.42 -0.89
N GLY A 25 -13.03 5.54 0.31
CA GLY A 25 -14.41 5.95 0.49
C GLY A 25 -14.73 7.26 -0.21
N ASN A 26 -13.87 8.28 -0.01
CA ASN A 26 -14.01 9.58 -0.66
C ASN A 26 -14.01 9.50 -2.20
N TYR A 27 -13.24 8.58 -2.79
CA TYR A 27 -13.25 8.34 -4.23
C TYR A 27 -14.62 7.84 -4.73
N TYR A 28 -15.29 6.98 -3.94
CA TYR A 28 -16.65 6.51 -4.20
C TYR A 28 -17.75 7.44 -3.66
N ASN A 29 -17.41 8.65 -3.19
CA ASN A 29 -18.31 9.59 -2.54
C ASN A 29 -18.97 9.07 -1.24
N ILE A 30 -18.34 8.09 -0.58
CA ILE A 30 -18.73 7.57 0.73
C ILE A 30 -17.98 8.36 1.80
N LYS A 31 -18.71 9.00 2.71
CA LYS A 31 -18.13 9.80 3.80
C LYS A 31 -17.99 8.94 5.05
N THR A 32 -16.78 8.87 5.57
CA THR A 32 -16.45 8.18 6.83
C THR A 32 -15.47 9.02 7.64
N SER A 33 -15.51 8.91 8.97
CA SER A 33 -14.49 9.51 9.83
C SER A 33 -13.23 8.64 9.86
N THR A 34 -12.04 9.26 9.89
CA THR A 34 -10.80 8.50 10.17
C THR A 34 -10.89 7.84 11.55
N GLN A 35 -11.53 8.50 12.53
CA GLN A 35 -11.61 7.96 13.89
C GLN A 35 -12.47 6.70 13.95
N GLU A 36 -13.66 6.73 13.33
CA GLU A 36 -14.55 5.56 13.27
C GLU A 36 -13.83 4.37 12.61
N LEU A 37 -13.16 4.60 11.48
CA LEU A 37 -12.38 3.56 10.80
C LEU A 37 -11.20 3.06 11.64
N TYR A 38 -10.57 3.93 12.42
CA TYR A 38 -9.47 3.56 13.31
C TYR A 38 -9.97 2.65 14.43
N ASP A 39 -11.10 2.99 15.05
CA ASP A 39 -11.71 2.24 16.15
C ASP A 39 -12.10 0.84 15.65
N CYS A 40 -12.79 0.73 14.50
CA CYS A 40 -13.13 -0.58 13.92
C CYS A 40 -11.91 -1.43 13.51
N LEU A 41 -10.80 -0.81 13.10
CA LEU A 41 -9.55 -1.53 12.83
C LEU A 41 -8.85 -1.96 14.13
N TYR A 42 -8.98 -1.18 15.19
CA TYR A 42 -8.40 -1.48 16.50
C TYR A 42 -9.15 -2.60 17.21
N ASP A 43 -10.47 -2.58 17.14
CA ASP A 43 -11.35 -3.59 17.75
C ASP A 43 -11.62 -4.80 16.82
N GLU A 44 -10.99 -4.84 15.64
CA GLU A 44 -11.09 -5.92 14.64
C GLU A 44 -12.52 -6.19 14.10
N GLU A 45 -13.41 -5.19 14.16
CA GLU A 45 -14.84 -5.31 13.86
C GLU A 45 -15.17 -5.51 12.37
N PHE A 46 -14.21 -5.27 11.46
CA PHE A 46 -14.45 -5.44 10.02
C PHE A 46 -14.73 -6.89 9.61
N GLU A 47 -14.39 -7.86 10.46
CA GLU A 47 -14.71 -9.28 10.24
C GLU A 47 -16.12 -9.66 10.72
N ASP A 48 -16.74 -8.83 11.56
CA ASP A 48 -18.05 -9.09 12.15
C ASP A 48 -19.21 -8.71 11.21
N GLU A 49 -20.29 -9.50 11.23
CA GLU A 49 -21.45 -9.22 10.37
C GLU A 49 -22.21 -7.95 10.78
N SER A 50 -22.05 -7.47 12.01
CA SER A 50 -22.69 -6.24 12.50
C SER A 50 -22.19 -4.99 11.78
N ILE A 51 -20.96 -5.00 11.26
CA ILE A 51 -20.35 -3.85 10.57
C ILE A 51 -21.13 -3.43 9.31
N ASN A 52 -21.98 -4.33 8.78
CA ASN A 52 -22.88 -4.06 7.66
C ASN A 52 -23.95 -3.02 7.98
N GLU A 53 -24.23 -2.75 9.27
CA GLU A 53 -25.16 -1.70 9.70
C GLU A 53 -24.50 -0.31 9.71
N ASP A 54 -23.17 -0.26 9.85
CA ASP A 54 -22.41 0.98 10.06
C ASP A 54 -21.75 1.51 8.78
N PHE A 55 -21.37 0.62 7.85
CA PHE A 55 -20.60 0.99 6.67
C PHE A 55 -21.13 0.43 5.35
N GLU A 56 -20.89 1.19 4.28
CA GLU A 56 -21.09 0.73 2.90
C GLU A 56 -20.15 -0.44 2.55
N PRO A 57 -20.57 -1.40 1.69
CA PRO A 57 -19.77 -2.58 1.36
C PRO A 57 -18.34 -2.28 0.89
N GLN A 58 -18.13 -1.17 0.18
CA GLN A 58 -16.82 -0.74 -0.32
C GLN A 58 -15.84 -0.46 0.83
N ILE A 59 -16.33 0.13 1.92
CA ILE A 59 -15.53 0.44 3.12
C ILE A 59 -15.20 -0.85 3.85
N ILE A 60 -16.20 -1.72 4.04
CA ILE A 60 -16.04 -3.02 4.70
C ILE A 60 -15.00 -3.87 3.96
N ASN A 61 -15.13 -3.95 2.63
CA ASN A 61 -14.21 -4.66 1.76
C ASN A 61 -12.78 -4.13 1.83
N ALA A 62 -12.62 -2.80 1.88
CA ALA A 62 -11.30 -2.18 2.06
C ALA A 62 -10.71 -2.44 3.46
N GLY A 63 -11.55 -2.45 4.50
CA GLY A 63 -11.19 -2.85 5.86
C GLY A 63 -10.67 -4.28 5.92
N LYS A 64 -11.45 -5.23 5.40
CA LYS A 64 -11.06 -6.66 5.30
C LYS A 64 -9.76 -6.85 4.53
N ALA A 65 -9.63 -6.20 3.38
CA ALA A 65 -8.41 -6.25 2.57
C ALA A 65 -7.18 -5.73 3.35
N TRP A 66 -7.34 -4.67 4.14
CA TRP A 66 -6.26 -4.12 4.96
C TRP A 66 -5.89 -5.04 6.13
N SER A 67 -6.90 -5.54 6.87
CA SER A 67 -6.71 -6.51 7.95
C SER A 67 -6.01 -7.78 7.45
N TYR A 68 -6.38 -8.25 6.25
CA TYR A 68 -5.72 -9.38 5.61
C TYR A 68 -4.24 -9.11 5.34
N ILE A 69 -3.88 -7.95 4.76
CA ILE A 69 -2.48 -7.55 4.53
C ILE A 69 -1.69 -7.51 5.85
N LYS A 70 -2.27 -6.90 6.91
CA LYS A 70 -1.66 -6.83 8.24
C LYS A 70 -1.37 -8.22 8.78
N ASN A 71 -2.36 -9.11 8.77
CA ASN A 71 -2.25 -10.46 9.29
C ASN A 71 -1.26 -11.31 8.49
N PHE A 72 -1.30 -11.20 7.16
CA PHE A 72 -0.36 -11.86 6.26
C PHE A 72 1.08 -11.47 6.56
N LEU A 73 1.40 -10.17 6.54
CA LEU A 73 2.77 -9.68 6.75
C LEU A 73 3.26 -9.93 8.18
N THR A 74 2.38 -9.88 9.18
CA THR A 74 2.69 -10.24 10.56
C THR A 74 3.00 -11.73 10.70
N THR A 75 2.26 -12.60 10.01
CA THR A 75 2.52 -14.05 9.98
C THR A 75 3.85 -14.36 9.30
N VAL A 76 4.19 -13.66 8.21
CA VAL A 76 5.50 -13.77 7.57
C VAL A 76 6.62 -13.34 8.53
N TYR A 77 6.42 -12.22 9.24
CA TYR A 77 7.36 -11.70 10.25
C TYR A 77 7.64 -12.70 11.37
N ILE A 78 6.59 -13.26 11.98
CA ILE A 78 6.72 -14.19 13.11
C ILE A 78 7.42 -15.50 12.69
N ASN A 79 7.26 -15.92 11.44
CA ASN A 79 7.81 -17.18 10.92
C ASN A 79 9.22 -17.05 10.30
N GLU A 80 9.95 -15.98 10.66
CA GLU A 80 11.25 -15.46 10.17
C GLU A 80 12.42 -16.44 9.92
N LYS A 81 12.26 -17.75 10.14
CA LYS A 81 13.34 -18.72 9.94
C LYS A 81 13.63 -19.11 8.49
N ASN A 82 12.74 -18.85 7.52
CA ASN A 82 12.94 -19.16 6.09
C ASN A 82 12.16 -18.17 5.19
N ILE A 83 12.56 -16.89 5.18
CA ILE A 83 11.94 -15.82 4.38
C ILE A 83 12.09 -16.07 2.87
N ASP A 84 13.25 -16.57 2.43
CA ASP A 84 13.60 -16.65 1.00
C ASP A 84 12.80 -17.72 0.22
N GLU A 85 12.44 -18.85 0.84
CA GLU A 85 11.68 -19.93 0.15
C GLU A 85 10.15 -19.77 0.25
N LYS A 86 9.64 -19.06 1.27
CA LYS A 86 8.19 -18.99 1.52
C LYS A 86 7.49 -17.90 0.72
N ILE A 87 8.18 -16.81 0.40
CA ILE A 87 7.53 -15.62 -0.13
C ILE A 87 7.10 -15.81 -1.59
N ASP A 88 7.76 -16.70 -2.33
CA ASP A 88 7.52 -16.91 -3.77
C ASP A 88 6.13 -17.45 -4.13
N ASN A 89 5.52 -18.28 -3.27
CA ASN A 89 4.17 -18.85 -3.51
C ASN A 89 3.09 -18.26 -2.59
N LEU A 90 3.47 -17.80 -1.40
CA LEU A 90 2.52 -17.25 -0.42
C LEU A 90 1.99 -15.89 -0.92
N THR A 91 2.87 -14.98 -1.33
CA THR A 91 2.50 -13.60 -1.71
C THR A 91 1.46 -13.50 -2.82
N MET A 92 1.37 -14.47 -3.73
CA MET A 92 0.45 -14.40 -4.88
C MET A 92 -0.97 -14.82 -4.56
N LEU A 93 -1.12 -15.90 -3.79
CA LEU A 93 -2.42 -16.29 -3.28
C LEU A 93 -2.98 -15.20 -2.38
N ASP A 94 -2.12 -14.64 -1.52
CA ASP A 94 -2.48 -13.56 -0.61
C ASP A 94 -2.85 -12.26 -1.34
N LEU A 95 -2.11 -11.88 -2.38
CA LEU A 95 -2.46 -10.71 -3.20
C LEU A 95 -3.79 -10.91 -3.95
N SER A 96 -4.05 -12.13 -4.41
CA SER A 96 -5.31 -12.46 -5.07
C SER A 96 -6.50 -12.36 -4.10
N GLU A 97 -6.32 -12.70 -2.82
CA GLU A 97 -7.36 -12.56 -1.81
C GLU A 97 -7.62 -11.10 -1.43
N VAL A 98 -6.57 -10.30 -1.26
CA VAL A 98 -6.71 -8.84 -1.10
C VAL A 98 -7.53 -8.26 -2.26
N TYR A 99 -7.22 -8.64 -3.50
CA TYR A 99 -7.98 -8.20 -4.66
C TYR A 99 -9.45 -8.69 -4.64
N ARG A 100 -9.71 -9.93 -4.27
CA ARG A 100 -11.08 -10.49 -4.17
C ARG A 100 -11.94 -9.76 -3.15
N MET A 101 -11.33 -9.30 -2.05
CA MET A 101 -12.01 -8.47 -1.06
C MET A 101 -12.36 -7.11 -1.66
N LEU A 102 -11.41 -6.44 -2.32
CA LEU A 102 -11.64 -5.12 -2.93
C LEU A 102 -12.64 -5.15 -4.10
N ASP A 103 -12.61 -6.19 -4.92
CA ASP A 103 -13.52 -6.40 -6.05
C ASP A 103 -14.28 -7.74 -5.93
N PRO A 104 -15.45 -7.75 -5.26
CA PRO A 104 -16.28 -8.94 -5.15
C PRO A 104 -16.76 -9.49 -6.50
N LYS A 105 -16.79 -8.67 -7.56
CA LYS A 105 -17.14 -9.09 -8.92
C LYS A 105 -15.97 -9.78 -9.63
N LYS A 106 -14.76 -9.70 -9.07
CA LYS A 106 -13.56 -10.43 -9.52
C LYS A 106 -13.23 -10.13 -10.99
N LYS A 107 -13.44 -8.90 -11.44
CA LYS A 107 -13.37 -8.50 -12.86
C LYS A 107 -12.04 -8.83 -13.52
N TYR A 108 -10.94 -8.75 -12.78
CA TYR A 108 -9.56 -8.94 -13.22
C TYR A 108 -8.87 -10.12 -12.52
N ILE A 109 -9.63 -11.05 -11.91
CA ILE A 109 -9.06 -12.16 -11.13
C ILE A 109 -8.16 -13.07 -11.98
N SER A 110 -8.39 -13.13 -13.29
CA SER A 110 -7.58 -13.92 -14.21
C SER A 110 -6.12 -13.49 -14.27
N LEU A 111 -5.80 -12.24 -13.91
CA LEU A 111 -4.42 -11.78 -13.81
C LEU A 111 -3.61 -12.48 -12.71
N PHE A 112 -4.29 -13.10 -11.74
CA PHE A 112 -3.65 -13.82 -10.63
C PHE A 112 -3.54 -15.34 -10.86
N GLN A 113 -3.95 -15.84 -12.03
CA GLN A 113 -4.03 -17.29 -12.28
C GLN A 113 -2.77 -17.87 -12.93
N GLY A 114 -1.98 -17.06 -13.64
CA GLY A 114 -0.79 -17.52 -14.37
C GLY A 114 -1.11 -18.20 -15.71
N ASP A 115 -2.36 -18.12 -16.18
CA ASP A 115 -2.83 -18.85 -17.37
C ASP A 115 -2.54 -18.12 -18.69
N THR A 116 -2.23 -16.82 -18.65
CA THR A 116 -1.95 -15.99 -19.82
C THR A 116 -0.57 -15.34 -19.71
N ILE A 117 0.04 -14.96 -20.85
CA ILE A 117 1.31 -14.20 -20.86
C ILE A 117 1.19 -12.94 -20.01
N GLU A 118 0.07 -12.22 -20.13
CA GLU A 118 -0.17 -11.01 -19.36
C GLU A 118 -0.21 -11.25 -17.84
N SER A 119 -0.85 -12.35 -17.43
CA SER A 119 -0.92 -12.78 -16.02
C SER A 119 0.45 -13.22 -15.53
N ILE A 120 1.20 -14.00 -16.32
CA ILE A 120 2.57 -14.42 -15.99
C ILE A 120 3.47 -13.20 -15.83
N ASP A 121 3.44 -12.25 -16.76
CA ASP A 121 4.24 -11.03 -16.69
C ASP A 121 3.90 -10.18 -15.45
N PHE A 122 2.61 -10.06 -15.13
CA PHE A 122 2.15 -9.36 -13.94
C PHE A 122 2.66 -10.05 -12.66
N LEU A 123 2.54 -11.37 -12.61
CA LEU A 123 2.97 -12.17 -11.48
C LEU A 123 4.50 -12.13 -11.30
N GLU A 124 5.25 -12.35 -12.36
CA GLU A 124 6.72 -12.24 -12.30
C GLU A 124 7.18 -10.87 -11.83
N TYR A 125 6.52 -9.80 -12.27
CA TYR A 125 6.86 -8.45 -11.86
C TYR A 125 6.64 -8.22 -10.36
N PHE A 126 5.50 -8.67 -9.83
CA PHE A 126 5.22 -8.58 -8.40
C PHE A 126 6.20 -9.42 -7.57
N LYS A 127 6.50 -10.64 -8.01
CA LYS A 127 7.47 -11.53 -7.35
C LYS A 127 8.86 -10.91 -7.28
N LYS A 128 9.36 -10.37 -8.40
CA LYS A 128 10.67 -9.67 -8.46
C LYS A 128 10.70 -8.45 -7.55
N MET A 129 9.59 -7.71 -7.46
CA MET A 129 9.46 -6.57 -6.55
C MET A 129 9.55 -7.01 -5.08
N CYS A 130 8.72 -7.99 -4.67
CA CYS A 130 8.74 -8.51 -3.31
C CYS A 130 10.12 -9.04 -2.93
N SER A 131 10.72 -9.90 -3.76
CA SER A 131 12.04 -10.48 -3.50
C SER A 131 13.08 -9.38 -3.26
N ARG A 132 13.09 -8.36 -4.11
CA ARG A 132 14.05 -7.26 -4.01
C ARG A 132 13.82 -6.40 -2.77
N ILE A 133 12.58 -6.05 -2.46
CA ILE A 133 12.29 -5.25 -1.26
C ILE A 133 12.70 -6.01 -0.02
N LEU A 134 12.49 -7.32 0.04
CA LEU A 134 12.77 -8.15 1.21
C LEU A 134 14.26 -8.34 1.48
N GLU A 135 15.12 -8.17 0.47
CA GLU A 135 16.56 -8.07 0.65
C GLU A 135 16.95 -6.95 1.64
N LYS A 136 18.18 -7.03 2.16
CA LYS A 136 18.72 -6.02 3.06
C LYS A 136 19.19 -4.80 2.24
N LEU A 137 18.23 -3.95 1.89
CA LEU A 137 18.44 -2.69 1.18
C LEU A 137 18.35 -1.49 2.14
N ASP A 138 18.95 -0.37 1.75
CA ASP A 138 18.77 0.91 2.42
C ASP A 138 17.32 1.42 2.23
N ASN A 139 16.79 2.14 3.22
CA ASN A 139 15.39 2.63 3.20
C ASN A 139 15.07 3.41 1.93
N ASP A 140 15.96 4.31 1.51
CA ASP A 140 15.77 5.14 0.31
C ASP A 140 15.64 4.29 -0.97
N VAL A 141 16.42 3.22 -1.06
CA VAL A 141 16.37 2.28 -2.19
C VAL A 141 15.06 1.50 -2.16
N VAL A 142 14.60 1.08 -0.99
CA VAL A 142 13.28 0.41 -0.85
C VAL A 142 12.15 1.34 -1.30
N ILE A 143 12.16 2.61 -0.87
CA ILE A 143 11.15 3.60 -1.26
C ILE A 143 11.20 3.85 -2.79
N GLU A 144 12.38 3.95 -3.39
CA GLU A 144 12.54 4.10 -4.84
C GLU A 144 11.96 2.91 -5.62
N GLU A 145 12.26 1.67 -5.21
CA GLU A 145 11.74 0.46 -5.85
C GLU A 145 10.20 0.38 -5.73
N LEU A 146 9.65 0.72 -4.56
CA LEU A 146 8.20 0.78 -4.33
C LEU A 146 7.52 1.87 -5.19
N ALA A 147 8.16 3.02 -5.37
CA ALA A 147 7.66 4.11 -6.22
C ALA A 147 7.66 3.70 -7.70
N LEU A 148 8.74 3.07 -8.18
CA LEU A 148 8.81 2.54 -9.54
C LEU A 148 7.74 1.48 -9.79
N TRP A 149 7.53 0.59 -8.80
CA TRP A 149 6.50 -0.43 -8.86
C TRP A 149 5.09 0.15 -8.94
N ASN A 150 4.76 1.12 -8.09
CA ASN A 150 3.48 1.83 -8.14
C ASN A 150 3.25 2.46 -9.51
N LEU A 151 4.21 3.24 -10.02
CA LEU A 151 4.08 3.90 -11.30
C LEU A 151 3.92 2.91 -12.44
N LYS A 152 4.62 1.76 -12.40
CA LYS A 152 4.51 0.74 -13.44
C LYS A 152 3.11 0.15 -13.47
N LEU A 153 2.56 -0.20 -12.30
CA LEU A 153 1.19 -0.69 -12.20
C LEU A 153 0.18 0.35 -12.69
N VAL A 154 0.33 1.61 -12.27
CA VAL A 154 -0.56 2.71 -12.66
C VAL A 154 -0.52 2.97 -14.16
N VAL A 155 0.66 2.91 -14.79
CA VAL A 155 0.79 3.09 -16.25
C VAL A 155 0.12 1.92 -16.98
N ASP A 156 0.33 0.69 -16.51
CA ASP A 156 -0.23 -0.49 -17.17
C ASP A 156 -1.75 -0.64 -16.92
N LYS A 157 -2.27 -0.10 -15.82
CA LYS A 157 -3.70 -0.16 -15.40
C LYS A 157 -4.33 -1.55 -15.46
N LYS A 158 -3.55 -2.61 -15.24
CA LYS A 158 -4.02 -4.01 -15.39
C LYS A 158 -5.22 -4.36 -14.51
N LEU A 159 -5.36 -3.74 -13.33
CA LEU A 159 -6.49 -3.95 -12.40
C LEU A 159 -7.55 -2.85 -12.49
N GLY A 160 -7.53 -2.03 -13.54
CA GLY A 160 -8.46 -0.90 -13.73
C GLY A 160 -8.46 0.07 -12.54
N GLU A 161 -9.65 0.37 -12.02
CA GLU A 161 -9.87 1.31 -10.92
C GLU A 161 -9.25 0.87 -9.58
N TYR A 162 -9.00 -0.43 -9.41
CA TYR A 162 -8.40 -0.96 -8.17
C TYR A 162 -6.87 -0.88 -8.14
N THR A 163 -6.23 -0.64 -9.29
CA THR A 163 -4.77 -0.70 -9.44
C THR A 163 -4.05 0.18 -8.43
N GLU A 164 -4.43 1.45 -8.37
CA GLU A 164 -3.76 2.44 -7.53
C GLU A 164 -3.97 2.13 -6.05
N PHE A 165 -5.22 1.90 -5.65
CA PHE A 165 -5.56 1.61 -4.24
C PHE A 165 -4.88 0.34 -3.73
N LEU A 166 -4.98 -0.77 -4.49
CA LEU A 166 -4.33 -2.04 -4.13
C LEU A 166 -2.81 -1.86 -4.02
N SER A 167 -2.19 -1.15 -4.97
CA SER A 167 -0.74 -0.92 -4.91
C SER A 167 -0.34 -0.13 -3.66
N LEU A 168 -1.07 0.94 -3.31
CA LEU A 168 -0.76 1.76 -2.15
C LEU A 168 -0.97 1.00 -0.82
N MET A 169 -1.97 0.13 -0.73
CA MET A 169 -2.16 -0.75 0.43
C MET A 169 -0.97 -1.69 0.60
N VAL A 170 -0.55 -2.35 -0.47
CA VAL A 170 0.60 -3.27 -0.43
C VAL A 170 1.90 -2.54 -0.07
N ILE A 171 2.16 -1.37 -0.68
CA ILE A 171 3.35 -0.56 -0.38
C ILE A 171 3.37 -0.17 1.10
N ASN A 172 2.28 0.37 1.62
CA ASN A 172 2.24 0.79 3.02
C ASN A 172 2.42 -0.39 3.97
N GLY A 173 1.82 -1.54 3.66
CA GLY A 173 2.05 -2.76 4.43
C GLY A 173 3.52 -3.18 4.45
N LEU A 174 4.18 -3.16 3.29
CA LEU A 174 5.60 -3.50 3.15
C LEU A 174 6.52 -2.50 3.88
N LEU A 175 6.22 -1.20 3.83
CA LEU A 175 6.96 -0.17 4.57
C LEU A 175 6.87 -0.43 6.08
N ILE A 176 5.66 -0.63 6.62
CA ILE A 176 5.45 -0.91 8.06
C ILE A 176 6.17 -2.20 8.46
N PHE A 177 6.07 -3.25 7.64
CA PHE A 177 6.77 -4.52 7.86
C PHE A 177 8.29 -4.32 7.95
N LYS A 178 8.87 -3.52 7.05
CA LYS A 178 10.30 -3.18 7.01
C LYS A 178 10.76 -2.18 8.08
N ASN A 179 9.86 -1.69 8.94
CA ASN A 179 10.13 -0.57 9.85
C ASN A 179 10.54 0.72 9.11
N ILE A 180 10.07 0.89 7.88
CA ILE A 180 10.19 2.14 7.14
C ILE A 180 8.90 2.91 7.38
N PRO A 181 8.96 4.23 7.62
CA PRO A 181 7.75 5.01 7.84
C PRO A 181 6.80 4.86 6.64
N PRO A 182 5.51 4.55 6.87
CA PRO A 182 4.52 4.47 5.81
C PRO A 182 4.25 5.83 5.19
N MET A 183 3.56 5.85 4.05
CA MET A 183 3.13 7.08 3.40
C MET A 183 1.68 7.37 3.78
N CYS A 184 1.43 8.58 4.30
CA CYS A 184 0.07 9.07 4.52
C CYS A 184 -0.16 10.35 3.73
N PHE A 185 -0.89 10.23 2.63
CA PHE A 185 -1.34 11.39 1.87
C PHE A 185 -2.58 11.99 2.54
N ALA A 186 -2.38 12.96 3.43
CA ALA A 186 -3.48 13.69 4.05
C ALA A 186 -4.01 14.76 3.09
N LYS A 187 -5.32 14.73 2.82
CA LYS A 187 -6.01 15.63 1.86
C LYS A 187 -5.94 17.13 2.20
N LYS A 188 -5.48 17.50 3.40
CA LYS A 188 -5.57 18.88 3.92
C LYS A 188 -4.32 19.73 3.70
N ASP A 189 -3.25 19.17 3.16
CA ASP A 189 -2.01 19.92 2.95
C ASP A 189 -1.89 20.34 1.48
N TRP A 190 -1.48 21.58 1.25
CA TRP A 190 -1.08 22.12 -0.06
C TRP A 190 -0.11 21.19 -0.83
N GLU A 191 0.61 20.37 -0.08
CA GLU A 191 1.51 19.31 -0.56
C GLU A 191 0.76 18.21 -1.32
N PHE A 192 -0.48 17.89 -0.95
CA PHE A 192 -1.29 16.86 -1.62
C PHE A 192 -1.74 17.28 -3.02
N GLU A 193 -2.18 18.53 -3.18
CA GLU A 193 -2.55 19.07 -4.49
C GLU A 193 -1.33 19.16 -5.42
N ASN A 194 -0.20 19.61 -4.86
CA ASN A 194 1.07 19.64 -5.59
C ASN A 194 1.52 18.22 -5.98
N MET A 195 1.43 17.27 -5.07
CA MET A 195 1.78 15.87 -5.34
C MET A 195 0.88 15.25 -6.41
N THR A 196 -0.43 15.46 -6.34
CA THR A 196 -1.37 14.96 -7.34
C THR A 196 -1.07 15.54 -8.72
N LYS A 197 -0.75 16.83 -8.79
CA LYS A 197 -0.35 17.49 -10.04
C LYS A 197 0.94 16.89 -10.61
N ILE A 198 1.97 16.73 -9.78
CA ILE A 198 3.26 16.14 -10.18
C ILE A 198 3.07 14.69 -10.61
N TYR A 199 2.29 13.91 -9.88
CA TYR A 199 1.96 12.53 -10.20
C TYR A 199 1.31 12.43 -11.58
N ASN A 200 0.28 13.23 -11.85
CA ASN A 200 -0.39 13.23 -13.16
C ASN A 200 0.55 13.66 -14.30
N GLN A 201 1.40 14.67 -14.07
CA GLN A 201 2.41 15.08 -15.03
C GLN A 201 3.43 13.96 -15.29
N LEU A 202 3.92 13.33 -14.23
CA LEU A 202 4.87 12.24 -14.29
C LEU A 202 4.30 11.07 -15.09
N ILE A 203 3.08 10.62 -14.79
CA ILE A 203 2.40 9.56 -15.53
C ILE A 203 2.32 9.88 -17.02
N ALA A 204 1.93 11.11 -17.39
CA ALA A 204 1.84 11.54 -18.78
C ALA A 204 3.21 11.49 -19.50
N GLU A 205 4.30 11.84 -18.80
CA GLU A 205 5.65 11.80 -19.35
C GLU A 205 6.17 10.36 -19.51
N ILE A 206 6.09 9.55 -18.45
CA ILE A 206 6.73 8.24 -18.40
C ILE A 206 6.00 7.19 -19.24
N THR A 207 4.72 7.38 -19.55
CA THR A 207 3.95 6.48 -20.43
C THR A 207 4.58 6.33 -21.81
N ASN A 208 5.33 7.34 -22.28
CA ASN A 208 6.01 7.33 -23.58
C ASN A 208 7.51 7.02 -23.48
N LEU A 209 8.01 6.69 -22.28
CA LEU A 209 9.42 6.42 -22.04
C LEU A 209 9.64 4.94 -21.72
N PRO A 210 10.75 4.33 -22.19
CA PRO A 210 11.17 3.02 -21.72
C PRO A 210 11.33 3.03 -20.19
N PHE A 211 10.91 1.95 -19.52
CA PHE A 211 11.00 1.81 -18.05
C PHE A 211 12.41 2.10 -17.51
N SER A 212 13.45 1.71 -18.24
CA SER A 212 14.86 1.95 -17.89
C SER A 212 15.25 3.44 -17.82
N GLN A 213 14.42 4.35 -18.33
CA GLN A 213 14.67 5.79 -18.33
C GLN A 213 13.89 6.55 -17.25
N TRP A 214 12.97 5.89 -16.55
CA TRP A 214 12.07 6.55 -15.60
C TRP A 214 12.82 7.19 -14.44
N THR A 215 13.82 6.51 -13.88
CA THR A 215 14.65 7.02 -12.78
C THR A 215 15.47 8.26 -13.16
N SER A 216 15.68 8.50 -14.46
CA SER A 216 16.37 9.69 -14.96
C SER A 216 15.44 10.89 -15.15
N ASN A 217 14.12 10.69 -15.14
CA ASN A 217 13.13 11.75 -15.27
C ASN A 217 13.15 12.69 -14.04
N LEU A 218 13.11 14.01 -14.27
CA LEU A 218 13.18 15.01 -13.20
C LEU A 218 11.94 15.01 -12.30
N ASN A 219 10.74 14.82 -12.88
CA ASN A 219 9.51 14.70 -12.13
C ASN A 219 9.47 13.41 -11.32
N PHE A 220 10.09 12.31 -11.78
CA PHE A 220 10.25 11.10 -10.99
C PHE A 220 11.09 11.38 -9.73
N LYS A 221 12.24 12.03 -9.92
CA LYS A 221 13.12 12.41 -8.79
C LYS A 221 12.41 13.33 -7.80
N TYR A 222 11.59 14.25 -8.28
CA TYR A 222 10.81 15.13 -7.41
C TYR A 222 9.69 14.37 -6.68
N TYR A 223 8.96 13.50 -7.39
CA TYR A 223 7.95 12.61 -6.82
C TYR A 223 8.52 11.70 -5.73
N LEU A 224 9.70 11.11 -5.96
CA LEU A 224 10.40 10.29 -4.98
C LEU A 224 10.77 11.08 -3.71
N LYS A 225 11.23 12.33 -3.85
CA LYS A 225 11.49 13.21 -2.70
C LYS A 225 10.22 13.48 -1.90
N LEU A 226 9.07 13.65 -2.56
CA LEU A 226 7.80 13.81 -1.86
C LEU A 226 7.41 12.55 -1.09
N TRP A 227 7.65 11.35 -1.64
CA TRP A 227 7.44 10.08 -0.95
C TRP A 227 8.30 9.96 0.31
N MET A 228 9.60 10.24 0.19
CA MET A 228 10.54 10.24 1.31
C MET A 228 10.11 11.23 2.40
N HIS A 229 9.78 12.47 2.02
CA HIS A 229 9.35 13.49 2.96
C HIS A 229 8.05 13.13 3.70
N ASN A 230 7.05 12.60 2.99
CA ASN A 230 5.78 12.17 3.60
C ASN A 230 5.97 10.98 4.55
N SER A 231 6.93 10.12 4.25
CA SER A 231 7.30 9.01 5.13
C SER A 231 7.94 9.56 6.42
N GLU A 232 8.92 10.46 6.32
CA GLU A 232 9.61 11.05 7.47
C GLU A 232 8.69 11.84 8.40
N PHE A 233 7.72 12.58 7.87
CA PHE A 233 6.80 13.41 8.66
C PHE A 233 5.97 12.61 9.69
N LEU A 234 5.67 11.34 9.42
CA LEU A 234 4.97 10.48 10.35
C LEU A 234 5.83 10.06 11.54
N LEU A 235 7.16 10.03 11.40
CA LEU A 235 8.07 9.86 12.53
C LEU A 235 8.02 11.06 13.48
N ASP A 236 7.91 12.27 12.94
CA ASP A 236 7.97 13.48 13.75
C ASP A 236 6.68 13.78 14.50
N LYS A 237 5.49 13.53 13.93
CA LYS A 237 4.21 13.91 14.57
C LYS A 237 3.62 12.86 15.51
N ASN A 238 3.78 11.57 15.23
CA ASN A 238 3.18 10.51 16.05
C ASN A 238 4.11 9.99 17.15
N PHE A 239 5.42 10.19 17.03
CA PHE A 239 6.39 9.65 18.00
C PHE A 239 6.99 10.71 18.94
N SER A 240 6.83 12.01 18.65
CA SER A 240 7.28 13.09 19.55
C SER A 240 6.27 13.47 20.64
N GLN A 241 5.05 12.91 20.62
CA GLN A 241 4.04 13.12 21.68
C GLN A 241 4.09 12.11 22.83
N LYS A 242 5.21 11.38 23.02
CA LYS A 242 5.48 10.64 24.26
C LYS A 242 6.69 11.20 25.00
N SER A 243 6.48 12.38 25.56
CA SER A 243 7.13 12.80 26.80
C SER A 243 6.25 13.82 27.52
N ILE A 244 5.18 13.33 28.15
CA ILE A 244 4.58 13.92 29.34
C ILE A 244 4.37 12.78 30.33
#